data_AF-A0A4S1CB68-F1
#
_entry.id   AF-A0A4S1CB68-F1
#
_cell.length_a   1.000
_cell.length_b   1.000
_cell.length_c   1.000
_cell.angle_alpha   90.00
_cell.angle_beta   90.00
_cell.angle_gamma   90.00
#
_symmetry.space_group_name_H-M   'P 1'
#
loop_
_entity.id
_entity.type
_entity.pdbx_description
1 polymer ?
#
loop_
_entity_poly.entity_id
_entity_poly.type
_entity_poly.pdbx_seq_one_letter_code
_entity_poly.pdbx_strand_id
1 'polypeptide(L)'
;MEDRLKKIKLLILDVDGVLTDGRIIFDSNGVESKFFNVKDGHGIKMLQRSGIEVGIISGRESQVVYNRAVELGIGQVYQKSLDKLVPYRQMLEATGVSDEEVAFMGDDVIDIPLLKRVGFAAAPADAVPEVLPFAHFVAKNRGGWGAVREVCDLILKAQGTWDAVTSRYYV
;
A
#
# COMPACT_ATOMS: atom_id res chain seq x y z
N MET A 1 10.37 15.11 4.99
CA MET A 1 9.11 14.36 4.86
C MET A 1 8.40 14.76 3.58
N GLU A 2 8.00 16.02 3.46
CA GLU A 2 7.29 16.56 2.29
C GLU A 2 8.02 16.35 0.96
N ASP A 3 9.35 16.57 0.93
CA ASP A 3 10.16 16.37 -0.29
C ASP A 3 10.18 14.93 -0.80
N ARG A 4 9.97 13.94 0.08
CA ARG A 4 9.84 12.53 -0.31
C ARG A 4 8.48 12.30 -0.96
N LEU A 5 7.42 12.76 -0.31
CA LEU A 5 6.03 12.61 -0.77
C LEU A 5 5.78 13.27 -2.15
N LYS A 6 6.43 14.42 -2.41
CA LYS A 6 6.32 15.15 -3.68
C LYS A 6 6.84 14.38 -4.91
N LYS A 7 7.70 13.38 -4.71
CA LYS A 7 8.31 12.59 -5.80
C LYS A 7 7.51 11.32 -6.15
N ILE A 8 6.56 10.93 -5.30
CA ILE A 8 5.93 9.61 -5.40
C ILE A 8 5.07 9.49 -6.66
N LYS A 9 5.36 8.46 -7.45
CA LYS A 9 4.61 8.07 -8.65
C LYS A 9 4.00 6.66 -8.55
N LEU A 10 4.50 5.84 -7.63
CA LEU A 10 4.03 4.48 -7.38
C LEU A 10 3.88 4.25 -5.88
N LEU A 11 2.70 3.80 -5.43
CA LEU A 11 2.48 3.28 -4.08
C LEU A 11 2.37 1.75 -4.13
N ILE A 12 3.28 1.06 -3.46
CA ILE A 12 3.25 -0.40 -3.30
C ILE A 12 2.76 -0.73 -1.90
N LEU A 13 1.87 -1.71 -1.79
CA LEU A 13 1.25 -2.12 -0.53
C LEU A 13 1.51 -3.60 -0.27
N ASP A 14 1.90 -3.94 0.96
CA ASP A 14 1.59 -5.26 1.49
C ASP A 14 0.07 -5.43 1.68
N VAL A 15 -0.38 -6.67 1.88
CA VAL A 15 -1.77 -7.02 2.11
C VAL A 15 -2.07 -7.23 3.59
N ASP A 16 -1.45 -8.24 4.20
CA ASP A 16 -1.95 -8.84 5.43
C ASP A 16 -1.31 -8.16 6.63
N GLY A 17 -2.06 -7.25 7.27
CA GLY A 17 -1.53 -6.33 8.28
C GLY A 17 -1.37 -4.90 7.77
N VAL A 18 -1.57 -4.66 6.47
CA VAL A 18 -1.60 -3.32 5.85
C VAL A 18 -2.97 -2.99 5.26
N LEU A 19 -3.38 -3.69 4.19
CA LEU A 19 -4.71 -3.56 3.58
C LEU A 19 -5.79 -4.28 4.40
N THR A 20 -5.38 -5.24 5.21
CA THR A 20 -6.21 -5.99 6.15
C THR A 20 -5.68 -5.84 7.58
N ASP A 21 -6.44 -6.29 8.56
CA ASP A 21 -6.02 -6.30 9.97
C ASP A 21 -5.20 -7.54 10.36
N GLY A 22 -4.57 -8.20 9.38
CA GLY A 22 -3.71 -9.36 9.56
C GLY A 22 -4.46 -10.67 9.84
N ARG A 23 -5.78 -10.63 10.06
CA ARG A 23 -6.57 -11.82 10.34
C ARG A 23 -6.90 -12.59 9.07
N ILE A 24 -6.80 -13.92 9.18
CA ILE A 24 -7.18 -14.85 8.14
C ILE A 24 -8.26 -15.76 8.70
N ILE A 25 -9.44 -15.73 8.08
CA ILE A 25 -10.56 -16.60 8.46
C ILE A 25 -10.56 -17.80 7.52
N PHE A 26 -10.60 -19.00 8.09
CA PHE A 26 -10.90 -20.23 7.37
C PHE A 26 -12.24 -20.78 7.85
N ASP A 27 -13.11 -21.16 6.91
CA ASP A 27 -14.26 -22.00 7.22
C ASP A 27 -13.87 -23.48 7.29
N SER A 28 -14.83 -24.34 7.64
CA SER A 28 -14.62 -25.80 7.73
C SER A 28 -14.32 -26.47 6.38
N ASN A 29 -14.52 -25.77 5.26
CA ASN A 29 -14.22 -26.25 3.91
C ASN A 29 -12.89 -25.71 3.38
N GLY A 30 -12.16 -24.92 4.18
CA GLY A 30 -10.89 -24.30 3.79
C GLY A 30 -11.05 -23.03 2.96
N VAL A 31 -12.24 -22.42 2.90
CA VAL A 31 -12.46 -21.13 2.23
C VAL A 31 -11.81 -20.03 3.07
N GLU A 32 -10.87 -19.31 2.47
CA GLU A 32 -10.20 -18.16 3.09
C GLU A 32 -11.04 -16.88 2.91
N SER A 33 -11.14 -16.07 3.97
CA SER A 33 -11.72 -14.72 3.94
C SER A 33 -10.82 -13.70 4.64
N LYS A 34 -10.84 -12.45 4.16
CA LYS A 34 -10.08 -11.31 4.69
C LYS A 34 -10.98 -10.08 4.82
N PHE A 35 -10.69 -9.21 5.79
CA PHE A 35 -11.38 -7.92 5.93
C PHE A 35 -10.53 -6.80 5.32
N PHE A 36 -11.09 -6.09 4.33
CA PHE A 36 -10.50 -4.88 3.77
C PHE A 36 -11.29 -3.64 4.22
N ASN A 37 -10.63 -2.47 4.22
CA ASN A 37 -11.31 -1.22 4.52
C ASN A 37 -11.84 -0.50 3.27
N VAL A 38 -13.07 0.00 3.35
CA VAL A 38 -13.66 0.82 2.28
C VAL A 38 -12.98 2.19 2.14
N LYS A 39 -12.49 2.78 3.24
CA LYS A 39 -11.79 4.08 3.22
C LYS A 39 -10.43 3.95 2.55
N ASP A 40 -9.70 2.86 2.81
CA ASP A 40 -8.44 2.54 2.13
C ASP A 40 -8.67 2.39 0.62
N GLY A 41 -9.71 1.64 0.24
CA GLY A 41 -10.10 1.51 -1.17
C GLY A 41 -10.40 2.88 -1.83
N HIS A 42 -11.13 3.75 -1.15
CA HIS A 42 -11.39 5.10 -1.67
C HIS A 42 -10.12 5.95 -1.78
N GLY A 43 -9.22 5.88 -0.80
CA GLY A 43 -7.91 6.53 -0.84
C GLY A 43 -7.09 6.11 -2.07
N ILE A 44 -7.03 4.81 -2.33
CA ILE A 44 -6.39 4.23 -3.52
C ILE A 44 -7.01 4.79 -4.81
N LYS A 45 -8.35 4.83 -4.91
CA LYS A 45 -9.01 5.39 -6.10
C LYS A 45 -8.73 6.87 -6.28
N MET A 46 -8.64 7.66 -5.21
CA MET A 46 -8.27 9.07 -5.30
C MET A 46 -6.83 9.24 -5.75
N LEU A 47 -5.90 8.43 -5.23
CA LEU A 47 -4.50 8.43 -5.61
C LEU A 47 -4.31 8.07 -7.10
N GLN A 48 -5.02 7.06 -7.58
CA GLN A 48 -5.02 6.69 -9.00
C GLN A 48 -5.57 7.83 -9.90
N ARG A 49 -6.61 8.55 -9.45
CA ARG A 49 -7.15 9.70 -10.20
C ARG A 49 -6.18 10.88 -10.28
N SER A 50 -5.21 10.98 -9.38
CA SER A 50 -4.13 11.97 -9.48
C SER A 50 -2.95 11.49 -10.33
N GLY A 51 -3.06 10.31 -10.97
CA GLY A 51 -2.03 9.77 -11.85
C GLY A 51 -0.94 8.95 -11.17
N ILE A 52 -1.11 8.61 -9.89
CA ILE A 52 -0.17 7.75 -9.16
C ILE A 52 -0.62 6.30 -9.29
N GLU A 53 0.30 5.43 -9.73
CA GLU A 53 0.04 4.01 -9.82
C GLU A 53 0.04 3.35 -8.44
N VAL A 54 -0.70 2.24 -8.31
CA VAL A 54 -0.74 1.44 -7.09
C VAL A 54 -0.46 -0.02 -7.44
N GLY A 55 0.41 -0.66 -6.66
CA GLY A 55 0.78 -2.07 -6.79
C GLY A 55 0.65 -2.83 -5.47
N ILE A 56 0.58 -4.16 -5.55
CA ILE A 56 0.52 -5.06 -4.39
C ILE A 56 1.66 -6.08 -4.46
N ILE A 57 2.36 -6.28 -3.34
CA ILE A 57 3.31 -7.38 -3.14
C ILE A 57 2.97 -8.10 -1.84
N SER A 58 2.51 -9.35 -1.94
CA SER A 58 2.17 -10.20 -0.79
C SER A 58 3.01 -11.47 -0.75
N GLY A 59 3.38 -11.88 0.47
CA GLY A 59 4.00 -13.18 0.71
C GLY A 59 3.02 -14.36 0.57
N ARG A 60 1.72 -14.10 0.68
CA ARG A 60 0.65 -15.11 0.52
C ARG A 60 0.05 -15.06 -0.88
N GLU A 61 -0.70 -16.11 -1.21
CA GLU A 61 -1.58 -16.13 -2.37
C GLU A 61 -3.00 -16.43 -1.93
N SER A 62 -3.94 -15.62 -2.41
CA SER A 62 -5.37 -15.89 -2.25
C SER A 62 -6.16 -15.28 -3.40
N GLN A 63 -7.28 -15.94 -3.75
CA GLN A 63 -8.24 -15.39 -4.71
C GLN A 63 -8.89 -14.10 -4.18
N VAL A 64 -9.02 -13.97 -2.86
CA VAL A 64 -9.58 -12.81 -2.18
C VAL A 64 -8.79 -11.53 -2.50
N VAL A 65 -7.45 -11.59 -2.46
CA VAL A 65 -6.57 -10.48 -2.82
C VAL A 65 -6.70 -10.13 -4.31
N TYR A 66 -6.74 -11.13 -5.19
CA TYR A 66 -6.94 -10.90 -6.61
C TYR A 66 -8.25 -10.16 -6.89
N ASN A 67 -9.36 -10.63 -6.31
CA ASN A 67 -10.67 -10.02 -6.50
C ASN A 67 -10.69 -8.56 -6.02
N ARG A 68 -10.08 -8.29 -4.87
CA ARG A 68 -9.98 -6.93 -4.32
C ARG A 68 -9.13 -6.02 -5.21
N ALA A 69 -8.01 -6.52 -5.74
CA ALA A 69 -7.17 -5.76 -6.65
C ALA A 69 -7.91 -5.41 -7.95
N VAL A 70 -8.64 -6.37 -8.53
CA VAL A 70 -9.49 -6.15 -9.72
C VAL A 70 -10.55 -5.08 -9.44
N GLU A 71 -11.26 -5.18 -8.32
CA GLU A 71 -12.27 -4.18 -7.91
C GLU A 71 -11.68 -2.77 -7.83
N LEU A 72 -10.47 -2.63 -7.28
CA LEU A 72 -9.78 -1.35 -7.15
C LEU A 72 -9.09 -0.90 -8.45
N GLY A 73 -8.98 -1.78 -9.46
CA GLY A 73 -8.23 -1.50 -10.69
C GLY A 73 -6.72 -1.43 -10.45
N ILE A 74 -6.18 -2.29 -9.58
CA ILE A 74 -4.75 -2.46 -9.33
C ILE A 74 -4.22 -3.52 -10.30
N GLY A 75 -3.44 -3.10 -11.29
CA GLY A 75 -2.96 -4.00 -12.35
C GLY A 75 -1.71 -4.80 -11.98
N GLN A 76 -0.86 -4.28 -11.10
CA GLN A 76 0.40 -4.92 -10.71
C GLN A 76 0.24 -5.61 -9.36
N VAL A 77 -0.02 -6.92 -9.39
CA VAL A 77 -0.25 -7.75 -8.20
C VAL A 77 0.67 -8.95 -8.21
N TYR A 78 1.56 -9.03 -7.22
CA TYR A 78 2.48 -10.14 -7.05
C TYR A 78 2.21 -10.85 -5.72
N GLN A 79 1.94 -12.15 -5.81
CA GLN A 79 1.62 -13.03 -4.69
C GLN A 79 2.67 -14.15 -4.57
N LYS A 80 2.69 -14.87 -3.45
CA LYS A 80 3.74 -15.86 -3.09
C LYS A 80 5.17 -15.30 -3.11
N SER A 81 5.34 -14.01 -2.85
CA SER A 81 6.66 -13.39 -2.87
C SER A 81 7.28 -13.37 -1.49
N LEU A 82 8.13 -14.37 -1.20
CA LEU A 82 8.93 -14.40 0.02
C LEU A 82 10.17 -13.49 -0.07
N ASP A 83 10.74 -13.37 -1.28
CA ASP A 83 11.70 -12.32 -1.60
C ASP A 83 10.98 -11.20 -2.35
N LYS A 84 10.54 -10.18 -1.59
CA LYS A 84 9.81 -9.02 -2.11
C LYS A 84 10.64 -8.15 -3.07
N LEU A 85 11.97 -8.28 -3.10
CA LEU A 85 12.82 -7.51 -4.01
C LEU A 85 12.68 -7.97 -5.46
N VAL A 86 12.31 -9.22 -5.71
CA VAL A 86 12.09 -9.74 -7.07
C VAL A 86 10.92 -9.02 -7.76
N PRO A 87 9.68 -9.09 -7.25
CA PRO A 87 8.56 -8.38 -7.87
C PRO A 87 8.70 -6.86 -7.82
N TYR A 88 9.36 -6.32 -6.78
CA TYR A 88 9.67 -4.91 -6.72
C TYR A 88 10.48 -4.43 -7.93
N ARG A 89 11.55 -5.15 -8.29
CA ARG A 89 12.35 -4.83 -9.50
C ARG A 89 11.52 -4.93 -10.78
N GLN A 90 10.63 -5.92 -10.86
CA GLN A 90 9.72 -6.07 -12.01
C GLN A 90 8.76 -4.88 -12.13
N MET A 91 8.23 -4.36 -11.02
CA MET A 91 7.39 -3.16 -11.02
C MET A 91 8.16 -1.91 -11.46
N LEU A 92 9.40 -1.73 -10.99
CA LEU A 92 10.25 -0.61 -11.43
C LEU A 92 10.52 -0.68 -12.94
N GLU A 93 10.83 -1.87 -13.46
CA GLU A 93 11.05 -2.06 -14.90
C GLU A 93 9.79 -1.77 -15.72
N ALA A 94 8.62 -2.21 -15.26
CA ALA A 94 7.36 -2.00 -15.95
C ALA A 94 6.89 -0.53 -15.95
N THR A 95 7.19 0.22 -14.88
CA THR A 95 6.72 1.60 -14.68
C THR A 95 7.76 2.66 -15.04
N GLY A 96 9.04 2.29 -15.09
CA GLY A 96 10.16 3.21 -15.32
C GLY A 96 10.44 4.19 -14.18
N VAL A 97 9.84 4.01 -13.00
CA VAL A 97 10.08 4.87 -11.83
C VAL A 97 11.40 4.50 -11.14
N SER A 98 12.01 5.45 -10.41
CA SER A 98 13.19 5.17 -9.58
C SER A 98 12.82 4.81 -8.14
N ASP A 99 13.77 4.28 -7.38
CA ASP A 99 13.57 3.93 -5.96
C ASP A 99 13.00 5.13 -5.17
N GLU A 100 13.46 6.36 -5.44
CA GLU A 100 13.02 7.60 -4.79
C GLU A 100 11.58 8.02 -5.12
N GLU A 101 11.02 7.50 -6.20
CA GLU A 101 9.65 7.78 -6.68
C GLU A 101 8.65 6.73 -6.19
N VAL A 102 9.10 5.74 -5.40
CA VAL A 102 8.25 4.71 -4.81
C VAL A 102 7.92 5.02 -3.35
N ALA A 103 6.65 4.85 -3.01
CA ALA A 103 6.19 4.70 -1.65
C ALA A 103 5.89 3.23 -1.37
N PHE A 104 6.22 2.74 -0.17
CA PHE A 104 5.87 1.39 0.25
C PHE A 104 5.34 1.37 1.69
N MET A 105 4.28 0.59 1.91
CA MET A 105 3.73 0.34 3.25
C MET A 105 3.77 -1.14 3.57
N GLY A 106 4.43 -1.49 4.67
CA GLY A 106 4.60 -2.85 5.18
C GLY A 106 4.51 -2.88 6.71
N ASP A 107 4.27 -4.04 7.29
CA ASP A 107 3.99 -4.21 8.72
C ASP A 107 4.87 -5.25 9.43
N ASP A 108 5.58 -6.11 8.71
CA ASP A 108 6.37 -7.21 9.29
C ASP A 108 7.82 -7.27 8.76
N VAL A 109 8.68 -8.08 9.38
CA VAL A 109 10.12 -8.16 9.09
C VAL A 109 10.46 -8.49 7.63
N ILE A 110 9.55 -9.17 6.93
CA ILE A 110 9.68 -9.49 5.49
C ILE A 110 9.65 -8.24 4.60
N ASP A 111 9.13 -7.13 5.13
CA ASP A 111 9.00 -5.84 4.45
C ASP A 111 10.23 -4.95 4.59
N ILE A 112 11.11 -5.23 5.55
CA ILE A 112 12.31 -4.45 5.84
C ILE A 112 13.17 -4.18 4.59
N PRO A 113 13.42 -5.15 3.68
CA PRO A 113 14.19 -4.88 2.47
C PRO A 113 13.59 -3.77 1.59
N LEU A 114 12.26 -3.67 1.51
CA LEU A 114 11.59 -2.62 0.75
C LEU A 114 11.52 -1.31 1.55
N LEU A 115 11.22 -1.37 2.85
CA LEU A 115 11.19 -0.19 3.72
C LEU A 115 12.54 0.56 3.73
N LYS A 116 13.66 -0.16 3.64
CA LYS A 116 15.00 0.45 3.55
C LYS A 116 15.33 1.06 2.19
N ARG A 117 14.60 0.68 1.14
CA ARG A 117 14.97 0.96 -0.25
C ARG A 117 14.20 2.12 -0.86
N VAL A 118 12.90 2.21 -0.60
CA VAL A 118 12.01 3.15 -1.27
C VAL A 118 12.20 4.61 -0.82
N GLY A 119 11.77 5.55 -1.66
CA GLY A 119 11.80 6.98 -1.39
C GLY A 119 10.93 7.40 -0.20
N PHE A 120 9.80 6.72 0.01
CA PHE A 120 8.92 6.92 1.16
C PHE A 120 8.41 5.59 1.74
N ALA A 121 8.98 5.20 2.88
CA ALA A 121 8.56 4.02 3.63
C ALA A 121 7.56 4.38 4.73
N ALA A 122 6.48 3.61 4.83
CA ALA A 122 5.45 3.77 5.84
C ALA A 122 5.11 2.45 6.54
N ALA A 123 4.58 2.52 7.76
CA ALA A 123 4.08 1.36 8.50
C ALA A 123 2.73 1.67 9.17
N PRO A 124 1.81 0.69 9.27
CA PRO A 124 0.62 0.80 10.12
C PRO A 124 0.96 1.01 11.60
N ALA A 125 0.00 1.50 12.40
CA ALA A 125 0.19 1.74 13.83
C ALA A 125 0.50 0.47 14.65
N ASP A 126 0.06 -0.69 14.17
CA ASP A 126 0.20 -2.01 14.79
C ASP A 126 1.25 -2.90 14.11
N ALA A 127 2.10 -2.32 13.26
CA ALA A 127 3.25 -2.99 12.69
C ALA A 127 4.22 -3.48 13.78
N VAL A 128 4.98 -4.54 13.49
CA VAL A 128 5.93 -5.09 14.46
C VAL A 128 7.02 -4.06 14.80
N PRO A 129 7.50 -3.99 16.05
CA PRO A 129 8.48 -2.97 16.46
C PRO A 129 9.75 -2.94 15.61
N GLU A 130 10.14 -4.08 15.04
CA GLU A 130 11.33 -4.26 14.21
C GLU A 130 11.28 -3.47 12.90
N VAL A 131 10.09 -3.15 12.37
CA VAL A 131 9.97 -2.37 11.13
C VAL A 131 9.99 -0.85 11.34
N LEU A 132 9.60 -0.39 12.54
CA LEU A 132 9.44 1.03 12.85
C LEU A 132 10.70 1.88 12.61
N PRO A 133 11.93 1.41 12.91
CA PRO A 133 13.15 2.17 12.62
C PRO A 133 13.40 2.45 11.13
N PHE A 134 12.74 1.70 10.24
CA PHE A 134 12.88 1.84 8.78
C PHE A 134 11.70 2.58 8.15
N ALA A 135 10.64 2.85 8.91
CA ALA A 135 9.52 3.66 8.46
C ALA A 135 9.85 5.16 8.58
N HIS A 136 9.66 5.90 7.50
CA HIS A 136 9.70 7.36 7.55
C HIS A 136 8.42 7.91 8.22
N PHE A 137 7.31 7.21 8.07
CA PHE A 137 6.02 7.55 8.65
C PHE A 137 5.36 6.32 9.28
N VAL A 138 4.84 6.47 10.49
CA VAL A 138 3.98 5.48 11.13
C VAL A 138 2.57 6.05 11.18
N ALA A 139 1.61 5.33 10.61
CA ALA A 139 0.21 5.74 10.58
C ALA A 139 -0.37 5.79 11.99
N LYS A 140 -1.45 6.57 12.17
CA LYS A 140 -2.22 6.57 13.43
C LYS A 140 -3.18 5.38 13.48
N ASN A 141 -3.72 4.99 12.32
CA ASN A 141 -4.59 3.84 12.16
C ASN A 141 -3.81 2.54 11.97
N ARG A 142 -4.48 1.45 12.34
CA ARG A 142 -4.02 0.07 12.17
C ARG A 142 -4.22 -0.44 10.74
N GLY A 143 -3.54 -1.53 10.40
CA GLY A 143 -3.77 -2.27 9.15
C GLY A 143 -5.24 -2.61 8.94
N GLY A 144 -5.79 -2.35 7.76
CA GLY A 144 -7.22 -2.57 7.48
C GLY A 144 -8.20 -1.63 8.21
N TRP A 145 -7.70 -0.61 8.93
CA TRP A 145 -8.51 0.37 9.65
C TRP A 145 -8.35 1.81 9.12
N GLY A 146 -7.78 2.00 7.92
CA GLY A 146 -7.55 3.33 7.36
C GLY A 146 -6.08 3.76 7.28
N ALA A 147 -5.12 2.87 7.57
CA ALA A 147 -3.70 3.22 7.55
C ALA A 147 -3.23 3.55 6.12
N VAL A 148 -3.69 2.81 5.12
CA VAL A 148 -3.40 3.09 3.70
C VAL A 148 -4.05 4.41 3.28
N ARG A 149 -5.27 4.69 3.75
CA ARG A 149 -5.96 5.96 3.51
C ARG A 149 -5.16 7.15 4.03
N GLU A 150 -4.54 7.05 5.20
CA GLU A 150 -3.65 8.11 5.71
C GLU A 150 -2.49 8.37 4.76
N VAL A 151 -1.83 7.32 4.26
CA VAL A 151 -0.72 7.45 3.30
C VAL A 151 -1.20 8.09 1.99
N CYS A 152 -2.35 7.66 1.45
CA CYS A 152 -2.92 8.28 0.26
C CYS A 152 -3.18 9.78 0.47
N ASP A 153 -3.80 10.16 1.60
CA ASP A 153 -4.11 11.56 1.91
C ASP A 153 -2.83 12.39 2.07
N LEU A 154 -1.78 11.83 2.69
CA LEU A 154 -0.49 12.50 2.84
C LEU A 154 0.17 12.78 1.49
N ILE A 155 0.19 11.79 0.58
CA ILE A 155 0.77 11.96 -0.75
C ILE A 155 0.00 13.02 -1.54
N LEU A 156 -1.34 12.90 -1.60
CA LEU A 156 -2.20 13.83 -2.33
C LEU A 156 -2.07 15.27 -1.83
N LYS A 157 -2.01 15.48 -0.51
CA LYS A 157 -1.85 16.81 0.08
C LYS A 157 -0.46 17.38 -0.18
N ALA A 158 0.59 16.58 -0.03
CA ALA A 158 1.96 17.02 -0.30
C ALA A 158 2.21 17.38 -1.77
N GLN A 159 1.53 16.69 -2.69
CA GLN A 159 1.59 16.98 -4.13
C GLN A 159 0.60 18.06 -4.60
N GLY A 160 -0.23 18.60 -3.71
CA GLY A 160 -1.23 19.62 -4.07
C GLY A 160 -2.36 19.12 -4.97
N THR A 161 -2.55 17.81 -5.08
CA THR A 161 -3.58 17.18 -5.93
C THR A 161 -4.87 16.87 -5.18
N TRP A 162 -4.89 17.06 -3.86
CA TRP A 162 -6.04 16.83 -2.98
C TRP A 162 -7.34 17.53 -3.45
N ASP A 163 -7.27 18.83 -3.69
CA ASP A 163 -8.46 19.62 -4.07
C ASP A 163 -9.01 19.18 -5.44
N ALA A 164 -8.11 18.87 -6.38
CA ALA A 164 -8.49 18.39 -7.71
C ALA A 164 -9.28 17.08 -7.64
N VAL A 165 -8.90 16.14 -6.77
CA VAL A 165 -9.60 14.85 -6.64
C VAL A 165 -10.85 14.91 -5.75
N THR A 166 -10.91 15.85 -4.79
CA THR A 166 -11.98 15.94 -3.79
C THR A 166 -13.04 17.02 -4.03
N SER A 167 -12.78 18.04 -4.86
CA SER A 167 -13.70 19.17 -5.12
C SER A 167 -15.14 18.73 -5.43
N ARG A 168 -15.30 17.63 -6.17
CA ARG A 168 -16.60 17.02 -6.50
C ARG A 168 -17.48 16.64 -5.30
N TYR A 169 -16.92 16.56 -4.10
CA TYR A 169 -17.61 16.18 -2.86
C TYR A 169 -18.03 17.37 -2.00
N TYR A 170 -17.55 18.58 -2.31
CA TYR A 170 -17.85 19.82 -1.58
C TYR A 170 -18.88 20.70 -2.31
N VAL A 171 -19.69 20.08 -3.16
CA VAL A 171 -20.80 20.72 -3.90
C VAL A 171 -21.90 21.21 -2.99
#